data_AF-A0A838UDL2-F1
#
_entry.id   AF-A0A838UDL2-F1
#
_cell.length_a   1.000
_cell.length_b   1.000
_cell.length_c   1.000
_cell.angle_alpha   90.00
_cell.angle_beta   90.00
_cell.angle_gamma   90.00
#
_symmetry.space_group_name_H-M   'P 1'
#
loop_
_entity.id
_entity.type
_entity.pdbx_description
1 polymer ?
#
loop_
_entity_poly.entity_id
_entity_poly.type
_entity_poly.pdbx_seq_one_letter_code
_entity_poly.pdbx_strand_id
1 'polypeptide(L)'
;MNPTAEASSDALHDALVLPRAARVDRRVAKALLVERGGLSSADRRLIEAGLERLTWRATLKPATAGLRAFADEARDYAGIVVMAAAFRPGAKAARLTEVIHRAIAHP
;
A
#
# COMPACT_ATOMS: atom_id res chain seq x y z
N MET A 1 -27.53 10.51 -4.05
CA MET A 1 -26.57 10.18 -2.97
C MET A 1 -25.62 9.15 -3.55
N ASN A 2 -24.37 9.52 -3.82
CA ASN A 2 -23.43 8.71 -4.60
C ASN A 2 -22.49 7.97 -3.63
N PRO A 3 -22.61 6.66 -3.41
CA PRO A 3 -21.69 5.95 -2.54
C PRO A 3 -20.57 5.36 -3.39
N THR A 4 -19.79 6.19 -4.08
CA THR A 4 -18.41 5.80 -4.40
C THR A 4 -17.63 5.99 -3.11
N ALA A 5 -17.84 5.08 -2.16
CA ALA A 5 -17.02 5.01 -0.99
C ALA A 5 -15.61 4.63 -1.47
N GLU A 6 -14.75 5.63 -1.70
CA GLU A 6 -13.46 5.56 -1.02
C GLU A 6 -13.79 5.05 0.37
N ALA A 7 -13.41 3.82 0.71
CA ALA A 7 -13.57 3.34 2.06
C ALA A 7 -12.95 4.43 2.95
N SER A 8 -13.81 5.13 3.71
CA SER A 8 -13.35 6.13 4.66
C SER A 8 -12.26 5.45 5.48
N SER A 9 -11.20 6.17 5.82
CA SER A 9 -10.09 5.52 6.52
C SER A 9 -10.57 4.75 7.76
N ASP A 10 -11.56 5.30 8.45
CA ASP A 10 -12.23 4.64 9.57
C ASP A 10 -12.92 3.33 9.18
N ALA A 11 -13.69 3.32 8.08
CA ALA A 11 -14.34 2.10 7.60
C ALA A 11 -13.32 0.99 7.25
N LEU A 12 -12.16 1.34 6.70
CA LEU A 12 -11.08 0.37 6.45
C LEU A 12 -10.47 -0.14 7.75
N HIS A 13 -10.20 0.76 8.70
CA HIS A 13 -9.67 0.40 10.01
C HIS A 13 -10.63 -0.52 10.77
N ASP A 14 -11.93 -0.24 10.73
CA ASP A 14 -12.95 -1.04 11.39
C ASP A 14 -13.13 -2.40 10.71
N ALA A 15 -13.19 -2.44 9.38
CA ALA A 15 -13.37 -3.69 8.62
C ALA A 15 -12.20 -4.67 8.81
N LEU A 16 -10.99 -4.16 8.96
CA LEU A 16 -9.77 -4.95 9.16
C LEU A 16 -9.35 -5.04 10.64
N VAL A 17 -10.14 -4.45 11.55
CA VAL A 17 -9.87 -4.38 12.99
C VAL A 17 -8.44 -3.87 13.29
N LEU A 18 -8.01 -2.86 12.53
CA LEU A 18 -6.66 -2.29 12.66
C LEU A 18 -6.56 -1.41 13.90
N PRO A 19 -5.56 -1.61 14.77
CA PRO A 19 -5.35 -0.77 15.94
C PRO A 19 -5.21 0.70 15.56
N ARG A 20 -5.85 1.60 16.33
CA ARG A 20 -5.72 3.05 16.12
C ARG A 20 -4.25 3.51 16.20
N ALA A 21 -3.45 2.90 17.07
CA ALA A 21 -2.02 3.18 17.22
C ALA A 21 -1.19 2.84 15.96
N ALA A 22 -1.72 2.01 15.05
CA ALA A 22 -1.06 1.66 13.81
C ALA A 22 -1.37 2.63 12.66
N ARG A 23 -2.30 3.57 12.83
CA ARG A 23 -2.77 4.48 11.77
C ARG A 23 -1.65 5.41 11.28
N VAL A 24 -1.58 5.57 9.95
CA VAL A 24 -0.61 6.44 9.25
C VAL A 24 -1.31 7.43 8.34
N ASP A 25 -2.28 6.98 7.53
CA ASP A 25 -3.07 7.79 6.59
C ASP A 25 -2.27 8.76 5.71
N ARG A 26 -1.12 8.32 5.20
CA ARG A 26 -0.25 9.15 4.35
C ARG A 26 -0.41 8.80 2.88
N ARG A 27 -0.63 9.81 2.04
CA ARG A 27 -0.59 9.63 0.57
C ARG A 27 0.82 9.29 0.11
N VAL A 28 0.93 8.31 -0.79
CA VAL A 28 2.18 7.93 -1.46
C VAL A 28 2.19 8.51 -2.87
N ALA A 29 3.25 9.24 -3.21
CA ALA A 29 3.43 9.81 -4.54
C ALA A 29 3.77 8.71 -5.55
N LYS A 30 3.16 8.75 -6.75
CA LYS A 30 3.46 7.78 -7.81
C LYS A 30 4.93 7.78 -8.24
N ALA A 31 5.54 8.97 -8.26
CA ALA A 31 6.96 9.15 -8.56
C ALA A 31 7.85 8.26 -7.67
N LEU A 32 7.52 8.12 -6.38
CA LEU A 32 8.30 7.25 -5.47
C LEU A 32 8.27 5.78 -5.90
N LEU A 33 7.15 5.28 -6.42
CA LEU A 33 7.05 3.91 -6.94
C LEU A 33 7.86 3.73 -8.21
N VAL A 34 7.82 4.74 -9.08
CA VAL A 34 8.50 4.75 -10.38
C VAL A 34 10.02 4.82 -10.22
N GLU A 35 10.50 5.64 -9.29
CA GLU A 35 11.92 5.87 -9.04
C GLU A 35 12.57 4.71 -8.27
N ARG A 36 11.86 4.16 -7.27
CA ARG A 36 12.45 3.16 -6.35
C ARG A 36 12.18 1.71 -6.75
N GLY A 37 11.20 1.47 -7.62
CA GLY A 37 10.66 0.14 -7.84
C GLY A 37 11.36 -0.74 -8.87
N GLY A 38 12.48 -0.30 -9.46
CA GLY A 38 13.16 -1.07 -10.53
C GLY A 38 12.22 -1.41 -11.70
N LEU A 39 11.22 -0.57 -11.95
CA LEU A 39 10.10 -0.89 -12.84
C LEU A 39 10.49 -0.78 -14.32
N SER A 40 9.95 -1.69 -15.13
CA SER A 40 10.06 -1.58 -16.59
C SER A 40 9.29 -0.35 -17.12
N SER A 41 9.59 0.07 -18.35
CA SER A 41 8.84 1.17 -19.00
C SER A 41 7.34 0.87 -19.13
N ALA A 42 6.97 -0.39 -19.35
CA ALA A 42 5.58 -0.84 -19.39
C ALA A 42 4.90 -0.72 -18.02
N ASP A 43 5.57 -1.15 -16.95
CA ASP A 43 5.03 -1.06 -15.59
C ASP A 43 4.83 0.40 -15.14
N ARG A 44 5.77 1.29 -15.48
CA ARG A 44 5.62 2.74 -15.24
C ARG A 44 4.38 3.31 -15.92
N ARG A 45 4.15 2.95 -17.19
CA ARG A 45 2.95 3.36 -17.93
C ARG A 45 1.66 2.82 -17.29
N LEU A 46 1.69 1.57 -16.82
CA LEU A 46 0.56 0.99 -16.10
C LEU A 46 0.22 1.80 -14.84
N ILE A 47 1.21 2.11 -13.99
CA ILE A 47 0.99 2.94 -12.79
C ILE A 47 0.40 4.30 -13.17
N GLU A 48 1.00 5.00 -14.13
CA GLU A 48 0.55 6.36 -14.46
C GLU A 48 -0.89 6.40 -14.98
N ALA A 49 -1.21 5.47 -15.88
CA ALA A 49 -2.53 5.37 -16.48
C ALA A 49 -3.60 4.81 -15.53
N GLY A 50 -3.25 3.79 -14.73
CA GLY A 50 -4.24 2.97 -14.02
C GLY A 50 -4.37 3.26 -12.52
N LEU A 51 -3.31 3.73 -11.86
CA LEU A 51 -3.39 4.10 -10.44
C LEU A 51 -3.97 5.50 -10.31
N GLU A 52 -5.02 5.67 -9.51
CA GLU A 52 -5.57 6.99 -9.19
C GLU A 52 -4.91 7.54 -7.92
N ARG A 53 -4.95 6.74 -6.85
CA ARG A 53 -4.43 7.12 -5.52
C ARG A 53 -3.82 5.91 -4.84
N LEU A 54 -2.71 6.13 -4.14
CA LEU A 54 -2.13 5.15 -3.22
C LEU A 54 -1.97 5.81 -1.85
N THR A 55 -2.47 5.14 -0.81
CA THR A 55 -2.43 5.64 0.57
C THR A 55 -1.86 4.56 1.48
N TRP A 56 -0.83 4.91 2.23
CA TRP A 56 -0.34 4.13 3.37
C TRP A 56 -1.29 4.35 4.54
N ARG A 57 -2.11 3.34 4.84
CA ARG A 57 -3.16 3.42 5.86
C ARG A 57 -2.62 3.12 7.24
N ALA A 58 -1.85 2.05 7.39
CA ALA A 58 -1.34 1.63 8.70
C ALA A 58 0.01 0.92 8.63
N THR A 59 0.70 0.87 9.77
CA THR A 59 1.89 0.05 10.00
C THR A 59 1.71 -0.77 11.27
N LEU A 60 1.61 -2.08 11.09
CA LEU A 60 1.51 -3.05 12.17
C LEU A 60 2.92 -3.50 12.54
N LYS A 61 3.36 -3.17 13.75
CA LYS A 61 4.68 -3.50 14.30
C LYS A 61 4.53 -3.87 15.78
N PRO A 62 5.56 -4.39 16.46
CA PRO A 62 5.44 -4.80 17.87
C PRO A 62 4.79 -3.73 18.76
N ALA A 63 5.22 -2.48 18.60
CA ALA A 63 4.73 -1.36 19.40
C ALA A 63 3.28 -0.93 19.11
N THR A 64 2.69 -1.32 17.97
CA THR A 64 1.36 -0.83 17.54
C THR A 64 0.30 -1.92 17.43
N ALA A 65 0.72 -3.18 17.25
CA ALA A 65 -0.18 -4.31 17.00
C ALA A 65 0.22 -5.59 17.77
N GLY A 66 1.26 -5.56 18.61
CA GLY A 66 1.75 -6.74 19.32
C GLY A 66 2.33 -7.83 18.41
N LEU A 67 2.58 -7.52 17.14
CA LEU A 67 3.21 -8.44 16.19
C LEU A 67 4.71 -8.55 16.46
N ARG A 68 5.25 -9.77 16.47
CA ARG A 68 6.71 -9.96 16.60
C ARG A 68 7.39 -9.54 15.29
N ALA A 69 8.44 -8.73 15.38
CA ALA A 69 9.34 -8.51 14.26
C ALA A 69 10.12 -9.80 13.96
N PHE A 70 10.46 -10.02 12.70
CA PHE A 70 11.26 -11.16 12.27
C PHE A 70 12.52 -10.65 11.58
N ALA A 71 13.68 -11.15 11.99
CA ALA A 71 14.93 -10.88 11.29
C ALA A 71 15.81 -12.14 11.28
N ASP A 72 16.44 -12.41 10.13
CA ASP A 72 17.45 -13.45 9.92
C ASP A 72 18.64 -12.85 9.11
N GLU A 73 19.60 -13.68 8.70
CA GLU A 73 20.77 -13.20 7.94
C GLU A 73 20.43 -12.62 6.56
N ALA A 74 19.22 -12.85 6.04
CA ALA A 74 18.80 -12.47 4.70
C ALA A 74 17.62 -11.47 4.67
N ARG A 75 16.89 -11.30 5.78
CA ARG A 75 15.60 -10.57 5.82
C ARG A 75 15.44 -9.82 7.13
N ASP A 76 14.89 -8.60 7.06
CA ASP A 76 14.50 -7.82 8.25
C ASP A 76 13.05 -7.31 8.15
N TYR A 77 12.09 -8.11 8.59
CA TYR A 77 10.68 -7.74 8.64
C TYR A 77 10.31 -7.06 9.96
N ALA A 78 10.50 -5.74 10.00
CA ALA A 78 10.11 -4.90 11.14
C ALA A 78 8.58 -4.76 11.35
N GLY A 79 7.76 -5.12 10.36
CA GLY A 79 6.30 -5.07 10.46
C GLY A 79 5.56 -5.22 9.12
N ILE A 80 4.24 -5.09 9.19
CA ILE A 80 3.32 -5.16 8.04
C ILE A 80 2.83 -3.75 7.70
N VAL A 81 2.95 -3.37 6.43
CA VAL A 81 2.42 -2.11 5.90
C VAL A 81 1.08 -2.38 5.23
N VAL A 82 0.04 -1.65 5.62
CA VAL A 82 -1.29 -1.70 5.00
C VAL A 82 -1.44 -0.55 4.03
N MET A 83 -1.65 -0.86 2.76
CA MET A 83 -1.84 0.13 1.70
C MET A 83 -3.21 -0.01 1.04
N ALA A 84 -3.82 1.13 0.70
CA ALA A 84 -5.04 1.19 -0.08
C ALA A 84 -4.74 1.83 -1.44
N ALA A 85 -5.04 1.11 -2.52
CA ALA A 85 -4.91 1.59 -3.88
C ALA A 85 -6.29 1.81 -4.51
N ALA A 86 -6.56 3.03 -4.97
CA ALA A 86 -7.70 3.33 -5.81
C ALA A 86 -7.25 3.27 -7.28
N PHE A 87 -7.97 2.50 -8.08
CA PHE A 87 -7.67 2.32 -9.50
C PHE A 87 -8.69 3.04 -10.36
N ARG A 88 -8.23 3.57 -11.50
CA ARG A 88 -9.11 4.18 -12.49
C ARG A 88 -10.01 3.12 -13.15
N PRO A 89 -11.17 3.52 -13.69
CA PRO A 89 -12.02 2.61 -14.47
C PRO A 89 -11.24 1.94 -15.61
N GLY A 90 -11.46 0.63 -15.80
CA GLY A 90 -10.78 -0.17 -16.84
C GLY A 90 -9.32 -0.51 -16.54
N ALA A 91 -8.80 -0.14 -15.37
CA ALA A 91 -7.45 -0.50 -14.97
C ALA A 91 -7.31 -2.02 -14.72
N LYS A 92 -6.15 -2.57 -15.08
CA LYS A 92 -5.79 -3.97 -14.80
C LYS A 92 -5.39 -4.13 -13.33
N ALA A 93 -6.37 -4.16 -12.43
CA ALA A 93 -6.18 -4.11 -10.97
C ALA A 93 -5.18 -5.15 -10.45
N ALA A 94 -5.33 -6.43 -10.83
CA ALA A 94 -4.41 -7.49 -10.40
C ALA A 94 -2.95 -7.20 -10.79
N ARG A 95 -2.73 -6.81 -12.06
CA ARG A 95 -1.39 -6.47 -12.55
C ARG A 95 -0.82 -5.22 -11.87
N LEU A 96 -1.65 -4.22 -11.60
CA LEU A 96 -1.24 -3.03 -10.86
C LEU A 96 -0.81 -3.36 -9.44
N THR A 97 -1.55 -4.22 -8.75
CA THR A 97 -1.20 -4.68 -7.40
C THR A 97 0.17 -5.35 -7.38
N GLU A 98 0.44 -6.27 -8.32
CA GLU A 98 1.77 -6.89 -8.45
C GLU A 98 2.89 -5.87 -8.66
N VAL A 99 2.67 -4.92 -9.57
CA VAL A 99 3.64 -3.87 -9.89
C VAL A 99 3.89 -2.96 -8.69
N ILE A 100 2.84 -2.58 -7.96
CA ILE A 100 2.94 -1.77 -6.74
C ILE A 100 3.72 -2.53 -5.67
N HIS A 101 3.42 -3.81 -5.43
CA HIS A 101 4.15 -4.63 -4.47
C HIS A 101 5.63 -4.75 -4.82
N ARG A 102 5.97 -4.99 -6.10
CA ARG A 102 7.38 -5.02 -6.55
C ARG A 102 8.08 -3.66 -6.39
N ALA A 103 7.32 -2.56 -6.51
CA ALA A 103 7.88 -1.22 -6.42
C ALA A 103 8.19 -0.79 -4.97
N ILE A 104 7.53 -1.40 -4.00
CA ILE A 104 7.78 -1.18 -2.59
C ILE A 104 8.92 -2.12 -2.20
N ALA A 105 10.09 -1.55 -1.93
CA ALA A 105 11.23 -2.33 -1.47
C ALA A 105 10.83 -3.15 -0.24
N HIS A 106 11.02 -4.47 -0.32
CA HIS A 106 11.07 -5.30 0.86
C HIS A 106 12.46 -5.16 1.49
N PRO A 107 12.57 -5.06 2.82
CA PRO A 107 13.81 -5.40 3.49
C PRO A 107 14.15 -6.88 3.31
#